data_AF-A0A0G1AZ00-F1
#
_entry.id   AF-A0A0G1AZ00-F1
#
_cell.length_a   1.000
_cell.length_b   1.000
_cell.length_c   1.000
_cell.angle_alpha   90.00
_cell.angle_beta   90.00
_cell.angle_gamma   90.00
#
_symmetry.space_group_name_H-M   'P 1'
#
loop_
_entity.id
_entity.type
_entity.pdbx_description
1 polymer ?
#
loop_
_entity_poly.entity_id
_entity_poly.type
_entity_poly.pdbx_seq_one_letter_code
_entity_poly.pdbx_strand_id
1 'polypeptide(L)'
;MGILIVPVESRDPKVVIHSVEEGIWWAFTTVTGVGYGDFVPVTITGRLIGIALEITGVIFFGLIVGIIGITMTKRQEEFVWFRLFDRLDSLEAKLQRIERQNAANVKQTLAEHDEKRTKDK
;
A
#
# COMPACT_ATOMS: atom_id res chain seq x y z
N MET A 1 -12.87 21.33 -16.71
CA MET A 1 -13.76 20.50 -17.54
C MET A 1 -15.22 20.98 -17.53
N GLY A 2 -15.84 21.27 -16.38
CA GLY A 2 -17.22 21.78 -16.31
C GLY A 2 -17.49 23.14 -17.01
N ILE A 3 -16.48 24.01 -17.15
CA ILE A 3 -16.62 25.27 -17.93
C ILE A 3 -16.59 25.02 -19.44
N LEU A 4 -15.88 23.97 -19.88
CA LEU A 4 -15.72 23.66 -21.31
C LEU A 4 -16.92 22.92 -21.89
N ILE A 5 -17.74 22.28 -21.05
CA ILE A 5 -18.87 21.48 -21.52
C ILE A 5 -20.00 22.35 -22.07
N VAL A 6 -20.28 23.50 -21.43
CA VAL A 6 -21.35 24.43 -21.84
C VAL A 6 -21.19 24.92 -23.28
N PRO A 7 -20.05 25.50 -23.71
CA PRO A 7 -19.88 25.95 -25.10
C PRO A 7 -19.78 24.80 -26.12
N VAL A 8 -19.37 23.61 -25.70
CA VAL A 8 -19.32 22.41 -26.56
C VAL A 8 -20.71 21.85 -26.80
N GLU A 9 -21.53 21.83 -25.77
CA GLU A 9 -22.90 21.32 -25.82
C GLU A 9 -23.85 22.31 -26.53
N SER A 10 -23.63 23.63 -26.43
CA SER A 10 -24.47 24.72 -27.00
C SER A 10 -24.87 24.61 -28.49
N ARG A 11 -24.31 23.65 -29.24
CA ARG A 11 -24.57 23.40 -30.66
C ARG A 11 -25.74 22.44 -30.92
N ASP A 12 -26.25 21.72 -29.91
CA ASP A 12 -27.34 20.76 -30.06
C ASP A 12 -28.64 21.27 -29.40
N PRO A 13 -29.81 21.16 -30.07
CA PRO A 13 -31.09 21.53 -29.46
C PRO A 13 -31.55 20.62 -28.31
N LYS A 14 -30.91 19.46 -28.08
CA LYS A 14 -31.24 18.51 -26.98
C LYS A 14 -30.41 18.73 -25.71
N VAL A 15 -29.68 19.84 -25.63
CA VAL A 15 -28.83 20.16 -24.48
C VAL A 15 -29.65 20.30 -23.22
N VAL A 16 -29.15 19.69 -22.15
CA VAL A 16 -29.71 19.79 -20.79
C VAL A 16 -28.84 20.66 -19.88
N ILE A 17 -27.58 20.91 -20.27
CA ILE A 17 -26.62 21.73 -19.53
C ILE A 17 -26.59 23.15 -20.12
N HIS A 18 -27.26 24.09 -19.47
CA HIS A 18 -27.44 25.47 -19.96
C HIS A 18 -26.55 26.48 -19.24
N SER A 19 -26.11 26.17 -18.01
CA SER A 19 -25.27 27.06 -17.21
C SER A 19 -23.95 26.39 -16.79
N VAL A 20 -22.97 27.24 -16.43
CA VAL A 20 -21.67 26.78 -15.93
C VAL A 20 -21.82 26.03 -14.60
N GLU A 21 -22.77 26.44 -13.76
CA GLU A 21 -23.05 25.82 -12.48
C GLU A 21 -23.52 24.36 -12.64
N GLU A 22 -24.43 24.12 -13.60
CA GLU A 22 -24.87 22.77 -13.98
C GLU A 22 -23.72 21.94 -14.56
N GLY A 23 -22.86 22.55 -15.37
CA GLY A 23 -21.66 21.90 -15.89
C GLY A 23 -20.65 21.50 -14.81
N ILE A 24 -20.53 22.31 -13.74
CA ILE A 24 -19.71 22.00 -12.57
C ILE A 24 -20.34 20.88 -11.75
N TRP A 25 -21.65 20.94 -11.52
CA TRP A 25 -22.41 19.89 -10.81
C TRP A 25 -22.29 18.54 -11.52
N TRP A 26 -22.51 18.52 -12.84
CA TRP A 26 -22.30 17.33 -13.67
C TRP A 26 -20.86 16.81 -13.54
N ALA A 27 -19.86 17.68 -13.66
CA ALA A 27 -18.47 17.26 -13.57
C ALA A 27 -18.13 16.66 -12.20
N PHE A 28 -18.66 17.22 -11.12
CA PHE A 28 -18.43 16.75 -9.75
C PHE A 28 -19.08 15.37 -9.50
N THR A 29 -20.35 15.21 -9.88
CA THR A 29 -21.10 13.95 -9.71
C THR A 29 -20.56 12.84 -10.62
N THR A 30 -20.01 13.19 -11.79
CA THR A 30 -19.36 12.25 -12.70
C THR A 30 -18.00 11.80 -12.18
N VAL A 31 -17.13 12.73 -11.74
CA VAL A 31 -15.79 12.38 -11.18
C VAL A 31 -15.90 11.49 -9.95
N THR A 32 -16.93 11.70 -9.14
CA THR A 32 -17.17 10.90 -7.93
C THR A 32 -17.84 9.54 -8.22
N GLY A 33 -18.25 9.28 -9.47
CA GLY A 33 -18.92 8.05 -9.88
C GLY A 33 -20.38 7.95 -9.43
N VAL A 34 -20.98 9.03 -8.92
CA VAL A 34 -22.39 9.06 -8.50
C VAL A 34 -23.33 9.09 -9.70
N GLY A 35 -23.10 10.03 -10.62
CA GLY A 35 -23.81 10.13 -11.90
C GLY A 35 -25.34 10.10 -11.81
N TYR A 36 -25.97 11.10 -11.19
CA TYR A 36 -27.44 11.16 -11.04
C TYR A 36 -28.20 11.11 -12.36
N GLY A 37 -27.58 11.55 -13.47
CA GLY A 37 -28.18 11.52 -14.81
C GLY A 37 -29.16 12.66 -15.09
N ASP A 38 -29.27 13.62 -14.18
CA ASP A 38 -30.02 14.88 -14.31
C ASP A 38 -29.41 15.80 -15.37
N PHE A 39 -28.08 15.85 -15.44
CA PHE A 39 -27.32 16.58 -16.45
C PHE A 39 -26.36 15.62 -17.14
N VAL A 40 -26.44 15.50 -18.47
CA VAL A 40 -25.56 14.63 -19.25
C VAL A 40 -25.19 15.27 -20.59
N PRO A 41 -23.93 15.11 -21.06
CA PRO A 41 -23.54 15.58 -22.37
C PRO A 41 -24.23 14.75 -23.47
N VAL A 42 -24.89 15.43 -24.40
CA VAL A 42 -25.57 14.80 -25.53
C VAL A 42 -24.68 14.75 -26.77
N THR A 43 -23.72 15.67 -26.89
CA THR A 43 -22.82 15.72 -28.04
C THR A 43 -21.72 14.65 -27.97
N ILE A 44 -21.23 14.21 -29.14
CA ILE A 44 -20.10 13.26 -29.23
C ILE A 44 -18.86 13.85 -28.54
N THR A 45 -18.56 15.13 -28.78
CA THR A 45 -17.42 15.80 -28.16
C THR A 45 -17.57 15.93 -26.64
N GLY A 46 -18.76 16.26 -26.15
CA GLY A 46 -19.04 16.32 -24.71
C GLY A 46 -18.88 14.96 -24.03
N ARG A 47 -19.29 13.87 -24.69
CA ARG A 47 -19.07 12.50 -24.20
C ARG A 47 -17.58 12.13 -24.14
N LEU A 48 -16.77 12.53 -25.12
CA LEU A 48 -15.31 12.32 -25.08
C LEU A 48 -14.66 13.08 -23.90
N ILE A 49 -15.13 14.29 -23.61
CA ILE A 49 -14.69 15.05 -22.43
C ILE A 49 -15.10 14.33 -21.14
N GLY A 50 -16.31 13.77 -21.09
CA GLY A 50 -16.79 12.95 -19.98
C GLY A 50 -15.90 11.73 -19.73
N ILE A 51 -15.55 10.98 -20.78
CA ILE A 51 -14.65 9.81 -20.67
C ILE A 51 -13.27 10.23 -20.13
N ALA A 52 -12.70 11.32 -20.64
CA ALA A 52 -11.41 11.81 -20.17
C ALA A 52 -11.48 12.26 -18.68
N LEU A 53 -12.59 12.86 -18.29
CA LEU A 53 -12.86 13.26 -16.91
C LEU A 53 -12.94 12.04 -15.97
N GLU A 54 -13.66 10.99 -16.35
CA GLU A 54 -13.76 9.75 -15.59
C GLU A 54 -12.40 9.07 -15.41
N ILE A 55 -11.62 8.91 -16.49
CA ILE A 55 -10.28 8.33 -16.44
C ILE A 55 -9.39 9.10 -15.46
N THR A 56 -9.43 10.44 -15.52
CA THR A 56 -8.67 11.30 -14.62
C THR A 56 -9.09 11.10 -13.16
N GLY A 57 -10.39 11.01 -12.90
CA GLY A 57 -10.94 10.74 -11.57
C GLY A 57 -10.43 9.41 -11.01
N VAL A 58 -10.54 8.33 -11.79
CA VAL A 58 -10.10 6.99 -11.38
C VAL A 58 -8.60 6.94 -11.08
N ILE A 59 -7.77 7.56 -11.93
CA ILE A 59 -6.31 7.63 -11.70
C ILE A 59 -6.04 8.39 -10.39
N PHE A 60 -6.70 9.53 -10.17
CA PHE A 60 -6.49 10.34 -8.98
C PHE A 60 -6.87 9.59 -7.69
N PHE A 61 -8.04 8.95 -7.65
CA PHE A 61 -8.44 8.13 -6.50
C PHE A 61 -7.52 6.92 -6.31
N GLY A 62 -7.11 6.27 -7.40
CA GLY A 62 -6.16 5.16 -7.37
C GLY A 62 -4.82 5.55 -6.76
N LEU A 63 -4.31 6.74 -7.07
CA LEU A 63 -3.08 7.27 -6.47
C LEU A 63 -3.23 7.49 -4.95
N ILE A 64 -4.35 8.08 -4.51
CA ILE A 64 -4.61 8.29 -3.08
C ILE A 64 -4.64 6.96 -2.33
N VAL A 65 -5.40 5.99 -2.83
CA VAL A 65 -5.46 4.64 -2.25
C VAL A 65 -4.09 3.97 -2.25
N GLY A 66 -3.33 4.11 -3.35
CA GLY A 66 -1.97 3.60 -3.46
C GLY A 66 -1.02 4.18 -2.42
N ILE A 67 -1.03 5.50 -2.20
CA ILE A 67 -0.19 6.17 -1.19
C ILE A 67 -0.56 5.70 0.22
N ILE A 68 -1.85 5.55 0.53
CA ILE A 68 -2.32 5.01 1.81
C ILE A 68 -1.83 3.58 1.98
N GLY A 69 -1.99 2.74 0.95
CA GLY A 69 -1.51 1.36 0.93
C GLY A 69 0.00 1.27 1.20
N ILE A 70 0.81 2.06 0.48
CA ILE A 70 2.26 2.13 0.68
C ILE A 70 2.60 2.53 2.12
N THR A 71 1.91 3.54 2.65
CA THR A 71 2.14 4.01 4.03
C THR A 71 1.79 2.92 5.05
N MET A 72 0.71 2.19 4.81
CA MET A 72 0.28 1.08 5.66
C MET A 72 1.28 -0.09 5.61
N THR A 73 1.75 -0.46 4.42
CA THR A 73 2.74 -1.53 4.24
C THR A 73 4.07 -1.17 4.88
N LYS A 74 4.56 0.07 4.71
CA LYS A 74 5.79 0.53 5.38
C LYS A 74 5.71 0.41 6.90
N ARG A 75 4.58 0.78 7.50
CA ARG A 75 4.35 0.62 8.94
C ARG A 75 4.34 -0.86 9.37
N GLN A 76 3.79 -1.75 8.55
CA GLN A 76 3.83 -3.19 8.83
C GLN A 76 5.26 -3.74 8.75
N GLU A 77 6.03 -3.34 7.74
CA GLU A 77 7.44 -3.77 7.59
C GLU A 77 8.29 -3.33 8.78
N GLU A 78 8.19 -2.07 9.21
CA GLU A 78 8.89 -1.57 10.40
C GLU A 78 8.58 -2.41 11.66
N PHE A 79 7.32 -2.80 11.83
CA PHE A 79 6.91 -3.65 12.94
C PHE A 79 7.47 -5.08 12.84
N VAL A 80 7.53 -5.66 11.64
CA VAL A 80 8.10 -7.00 11.40
C VAL A 80 9.62 -6.98 11.62
N TRP A 81 10.32 -5.98 11.10
CA TRP A 81 11.77 -5.84 11.27
C TRP A 81 12.15 -5.73 12.73
N PHE A 82 11.42 -4.95 13.54
CA PHE A 82 11.63 -4.87 14.98
C PHE A 82 11.55 -6.25 15.65
N ARG A 83 10.50 -7.03 15.34
CA ARG A 83 10.36 -8.39 15.87
C ARG A 83 11.44 -9.33 15.36
N LEU A 84 11.93 -9.14 14.14
CA LEU A 84 13.03 -9.95 13.61
C LEU A 84 14.33 -9.66 14.37
N PHE A 85 14.65 -8.40 14.64
CA PHE A 85 15.83 -8.03 15.43
C PHE A 85 15.76 -8.60 16.86
N ASP A 86 14.62 -8.48 17.55
CA ASP A 86 14.42 -9.12 18.86
C ASP A 86 14.66 -10.64 18.82
N ARG A 87 14.24 -11.28 17.73
CA ARG A 87 14.45 -12.73 17.54
C ARG A 87 15.92 -13.04 17.28
N LEU A 88 16.63 -12.24 16.48
CA LEU A 88 18.06 -12.40 16.22
C LEU A 88 18.87 -12.28 17.52
N ASP A 89 18.59 -11.27 18.34
CA ASP A 89 19.25 -11.09 19.65
C ASP A 89 19.01 -12.29 20.57
N SER A 90 17.78 -12.82 20.58
CA SER A 90 17.46 -14.02 21.35
C SER A 90 18.16 -15.29 20.84
N LEU A 91 18.44 -15.38 19.54
CA LEU A 91 19.17 -16.49 18.93
C LEU A 91 20.65 -16.41 19.28
N GLU A 92 21.25 -15.22 19.21
CA GLU A 92 22.64 -15.01 19.63
C GLU A 92 22.83 -15.40 21.11
N ALA A 93 21.92 -14.95 21.98
CA ALA A 93 21.97 -15.30 23.39
C ALA A 93 21.85 -16.83 23.63
N LYS A 94 21.05 -17.54 22.82
CA LYS A 94 20.93 -19.01 22.89
C LYS A 94 22.20 -19.70 22.38
N LEU A 95 22.81 -19.22 21.29
CA LEU A 95 24.07 -19.76 20.77
C LEU A 95 25.18 -19.63 21.80
N GLN A 96 25.34 -18.46 22.42
CA GLN A 96 26.34 -18.26 23.47
C GLN A 96 26.13 -19.21 24.67
N ARG A 97 24.87 -19.49 25.04
CA ARG A 97 24.57 -20.46 26.11
C ARG A 97 25.00 -21.88 25.73
N ILE A 98 24.71 -22.30 24.49
CA ILE A 98 25.09 -23.62 23.97
C ILE A 98 26.62 -23.75 23.92
N GLU A 99 27.33 -22.74 23.43
CA GLU A 99 28.79 -22.75 23.39
C GLU A 99 29.41 -22.87 24.78
N ARG A 100 28.89 -22.14 25.77
CA ARG A 100 29.33 -22.24 27.17
C ARG A 100 29.08 -23.63 27.76
N GLN A 101 27.92 -24.23 27.49
CA GLN A 101 27.61 -25.60 27.92
C GLN A 101 28.55 -26.62 27.26
N ASN A 102 28.78 -26.49 25.96
CA ASN A 102 29.69 -27.39 25.24
C ASN A 102 31.13 -27.29 25.76
N ALA A 103 31.63 -26.08 26.03
CA ALA A 103 32.96 -25.89 26.59
C ALA A 103 33.12 -26.53 27.98
N ALA A 104 32.07 -26.47 28.82
CA ALA A 104 32.06 -27.14 30.13
C ALA A 104 32.05 -28.67 29.97
N ASN A 105 31.19 -29.19 29.08
CA ASN A 105 31.10 -30.63 28.81
C ASN A 105 32.43 -31.18 28.28
N VAL A 106 33.11 -30.47 27.37
CA VAL A 106 34.42 -30.88 26.85
C VAL A 106 35.47 -30.97 27.97
N LYS A 107 35.52 -29.99 28.88
CA LYS A 107 36.43 -30.04 30.03
C LYS A 107 36.15 -31.22 30.94
N GLN A 108 34.89 -31.54 31.17
CA GLN A 108 34.49 -32.70 31.97
C GLN A 108 34.91 -34.01 31.30
N THR A 109 34.68 -34.16 30.00
CA THR A 109 35.12 -35.34 29.23
C THR A 109 36.63 -35.52 29.26
N LEU A 110 37.40 -34.43 29.15
CA LEU A 110 38.87 -34.48 29.23
C LEU A 110 39.34 -34.89 30.64
N ALA A 111 38.74 -34.36 31.69
CA ALA A 111 39.08 -34.72 33.07
C ALA A 111 38.77 -36.20 33.38
N GLU A 112 37.63 -36.71 32.93
CA GLU A 112 37.28 -38.15 33.07
C GLU A 112 38.25 -39.05 32.29
N HIS A 113 38.68 -38.61 31.11
CA HIS A 113 39.64 -39.36 30.29
C HIS A 113 41.05 -39.36 30.91
N ASP A 114 41.50 -38.25 31.49
CA ASP A 114 42.78 -38.15 32.20
C ASP A 114 42.77 -38.96 33.51
N GLU A 115 41.66 -38.95 34.27
CA GLU A 115 41.53 -39.77 35.48
C GLU A 115 41.61 -41.26 35.15
N LYS A 116 40.91 -41.71 34.08
CA LYS A 116 40.99 -43.10 33.61
C LYS A 116 42.41 -43.47 33.17
N ARG A 117 43.09 -42.59 32.44
CA ARG A 117 44.48 -42.82 31.99
C ARG A 117 45.49 -42.89 33.14
N THR A 118 45.21 -42.22 34.26
CA THR A 118 46.06 -42.22 35.46
C THR A 118 45.83 -43.45 36.33
N LYS A 119 44.62 -44.02 36.33
CA LYS A 119 44.30 -45.28 37.02
C LYS A 119 44.77 -46.55 36.29
N ASP A 120 45.00 -46.46 34.99
CA ASP A 120 45.43 -47.58 34.13
C ASP A 120 46.98 -47.72 34.02
N LYS A 121 47.73 -46.83 34.68
CA LYS A 121 49.20 -46.88 34.82
C LYS A 121 49.60 -47.30 36.23
#